data_AF-A0A975ZXR4-F1
#
_entry.id   AF-A0A975ZXR4-F1
#
_cell.length_a   1.000
_cell.length_b   1.000
_cell.length_c   1.000
_cell.angle_alpha   90.00
_cell.angle_beta   90.00
_cell.angle_gamma   90.00
#
_symmetry.space_group_name_H-M   'P 1'
#
loop_
_entity.id
_entity.type
_entity.pdbx_description
1 polymer ?
#
loop_
_entity_poly.entity_id
_entity_poly.type
_entity_poly.pdbx_seq_one_letter_code
_entity_poly.pdbx_strand_id
1 'polypeptide(L)'
;MIQLTPNDLPVGHPLPWSLLDGDGNLVLGSGNIIPDARDLALVFRHGMVCRDDGGDDAADEQRPAAGPLGLQVGTLLHVKLDGEAARPAASRLIGFIEQGLFITWPQLGGRDQPLQAGDGVVLRGFSGQAIHSFTSTITAVCRSPFRYLVLSAPVQQHATPVRKAARVPTRLAAYLTEPGDEDGSGGSGGSAARLSLLSDLSTGGALVQTTSPAPAPGSRVRLRFNLRTASLDSEVVIDGWVRVAPAGAAGGKGEEGEGGEAGDFPAFGVAFDVLAERELTLLQCYIYEQLLSSTRMPVQPAAVAAV
;
A
#
# COMPACT_ATOMS: atom_id res chain seq x y z
N MET A 1 -6.75 -33.40 2.91
CA MET A 1 -6.60 -33.56 1.45
C MET A 1 -7.45 -34.71 0.94
N ILE A 2 -8.33 -34.44 -0.03
CA ILE A 2 -9.18 -35.41 -0.72
C ILE A 2 -8.60 -35.67 -2.11
N GLN A 3 -8.32 -36.92 -2.45
CA GLN A 3 -7.87 -37.29 -3.79
C GLN A 3 -9.02 -37.18 -4.80
N LEU A 4 -8.70 -36.70 -6.00
CA LEU A 4 -9.66 -36.42 -7.06
C LEU A 4 -9.44 -37.35 -8.25
N THR A 5 -10.50 -37.45 -9.06
CA THR A 5 -10.51 -38.10 -10.37
C THR A 5 -10.82 -37.06 -11.45
N PRO A 6 -10.55 -37.33 -12.73
CA PRO A 6 -10.88 -36.42 -13.82
C PRO A 6 -12.36 -36.01 -13.87
N ASN A 7 -13.28 -36.86 -13.38
CA ASN A 7 -14.71 -36.58 -13.36
C ASN A 7 -15.10 -35.55 -12.28
N ASP A 8 -14.20 -35.26 -11.34
CA ASP A 8 -14.45 -34.31 -10.26
C ASP A 8 -14.13 -32.86 -10.66
N LEU A 9 -13.55 -32.63 -11.86
CA LEU A 9 -13.14 -31.30 -12.32
C LEU A 9 -14.07 -30.73 -13.41
N PRO A 10 -14.52 -29.48 -13.27
CA PRO A 10 -15.41 -28.86 -14.25
C PRO A 10 -14.63 -28.31 -15.46
N VAL A 11 -14.56 -29.06 -16.55
CA VAL A 11 -13.95 -28.62 -17.83
C VAL A 11 -14.73 -27.43 -18.41
N GLY A 12 -14.02 -26.41 -18.87
CA GLY A 12 -14.59 -25.19 -19.45
C GLY A 12 -15.15 -24.19 -18.43
N HIS A 13 -15.06 -24.48 -17.14
CA HIS A 13 -15.53 -23.61 -16.07
C HIS A 13 -14.43 -23.33 -15.02
N PRO A 14 -14.53 -22.21 -14.27
CA PRO A 14 -13.58 -21.91 -13.21
C PRO A 14 -13.56 -23.00 -12.12
N LEU A 15 -12.37 -23.38 -11.70
CA LEU A 15 -12.18 -24.37 -10.64
C LEU A 15 -12.71 -23.82 -9.30
N PRO A 16 -13.54 -24.59 -8.58
CA PRO A 16 -14.11 -24.15 -7.30
C PRO A 16 -13.10 -24.13 -6.16
N TRP A 17 -11.96 -24.81 -6.29
CA TRP A 17 -10.89 -24.90 -5.30
C TRP A 17 -9.55 -25.22 -6.00
N SER A 18 -8.44 -25.02 -5.30
CA SER A 18 -7.10 -25.23 -5.83
C SER A 18 -6.77 -26.73 -5.94
N LEU A 19 -6.23 -27.14 -7.08
CA LEU A 19 -5.67 -28.47 -7.31
C LEU A 19 -4.27 -28.55 -6.71
N LEU A 20 -4.03 -29.55 -5.90
CA LEU A 20 -2.75 -29.85 -5.25
C LEU A 20 -2.20 -31.19 -5.75
N ASP A 21 -0.90 -31.43 -5.63
CA ASP A 21 -0.30 -32.75 -5.84
C ASP A 21 -0.35 -33.61 -4.56
N GLY A 22 0.24 -34.81 -4.60
CA GLY A 22 0.30 -35.72 -3.44
C GLY A 22 1.13 -35.20 -2.26
N ASP A 23 2.01 -34.23 -2.49
CA ASP A 23 2.87 -33.62 -1.48
C ASP A 23 2.29 -32.29 -0.94
N GLY A 24 1.13 -31.87 -1.47
CA GLY A 24 0.44 -30.63 -1.09
C GLY A 24 0.89 -29.40 -1.87
N ASN A 25 1.71 -29.53 -2.92
CA ASN A 25 2.10 -28.39 -3.74
C ASN A 25 0.99 -28.00 -4.72
N LEU A 26 0.89 -26.71 -5.03
CA LEU A 26 -0.09 -26.19 -5.97
C LEU A 26 0.17 -26.68 -7.41
N VAL A 27 -0.80 -27.38 -7.99
CA VAL A 27 -0.84 -27.76 -9.41
C VAL A 27 -1.58 -26.70 -10.22
N LEU A 28 -2.73 -26.23 -9.74
CA LEU A 28 -3.52 -25.19 -10.40
C LEU A 28 -4.43 -24.47 -9.39
N GLY A 29 -4.36 -23.14 -9.33
CA GLY A 29 -5.16 -22.34 -8.38
C GLY A 29 -6.65 -22.37 -8.66
N SER A 30 -7.46 -22.14 -7.62
CA SER A 30 -8.90 -21.88 -7.75
C SER A 30 -9.17 -20.72 -8.73
N GLY A 31 -10.33 -20.75 -9.39
CA GLY A 31 -10.73 -19.77 -10.39
C GLY A 31 -10.11 -19.95 -11.78
N ASN A 32 -9.02 -20.71 -11.92
CA ASN A 32 -8.47 -21.07 -13.22
C ASN A 32 -9.41 -22.03 -13.97
N ILE A 33 -9.36 -22.01 -15.30
CA ILE A 33 -10.22 -22.82 -16.17
C ILE A 33 -9.35 -23.88 -16.84
N ILE A 34 -9.79 -25.15 -16.78
CA ILE A 34 -9.25 -26.22 -17.62
C ILE A 34 -10.05 -26.21 -18.94
N PRO A 35 -9.47 -25.78 -20.07
CA PRO A 35 -10.25 -25.50 -21.28
C PRO A 35 -10.91 -26.73 -21.91
N ASP A 36 -10.18 -27.85 -22.00
CA ASP A 36 -10.66 -29.06 -22.66
C ASP A 36 -10.19 -30.37 -22.00
N ALA A 37 -10.64 -31.50 -22.57
CA ALA A 37 -10.35 -32.82 -22.04
C ALA A 37 -8.88 -33.26 -22.20
N ARG A 38 -8.12 -32.67 -23.15
CA ARG A 38 -6.68 -32.94 -23.29
C ARG A 38 -5.90 -32.23 -22.19
N ASP A 39 -6.27 -31.01 -21.87
CA ASP A 39 -5.68 -30.26 -20.76
C ASP A 39 -6.00 -30.92 -19.42
N LEU A 40 -7.23 -31.43 -19.25
CA LEU A 40 -7.60 -32.24 -18.09
C LEU A 40 -6.70 -33.50 -17.98
N ALA A 41 -6.48 -34.22 -19.08
CA ALA A 41 -5.61 -35.39 -19.09
C ALA A 41 -4.15 -35.04 -18.74
N LEU A 42 -3.69 -33.83 -19.10
CA LEU A 42 -2.36 -33.32 -18.76
C LEU A 42 -2.22 -33.09 -17.24
N VAL A 43 -3.24 -32.51 -16.60
CA VAL A 43 -3.27 -32.25 -15.15
C VAL A 43 -3.08 -33.54 -14.33
N PHE A 44 -3.63 -34.66 -14.79
CA PHE A 44 -3.48 -35.98 -14.12
C PHE A 44 -2.30 -36.81 -14.64
N ARG A 45 -1.52 -36.33 -15.63
CA ARG A 45 -0.48 -37.10 -16.30
C ARG A 45 0.70 -37.45 -15.40
N HIS A 46 1.03 -36.57 -14.46
CA HIS A 46 2.28 -36.59 -13.70
C HIS A 46 2.15 -36.99 -12.23
N GLY A 47 0.94 -37.31 -11.75
CA GLY A 47 0.77 -37.71 -10.36
C GLY A 47 -0.68 -37.67 -9.90
N MET A 48 -0.85 -37.89 -8.60
CA MET A 48 -2.15 -37.73 -7.95
C MET A 48 -2.49 -36.24 -7.87
N VAL A 49 -3.78 -35.95 -8.04
CA VAL A 49 -4.34 -34.60 -7.86
C VAL A 49 -5.29 -34.65 -6.68
N CYS A 50 -5.11 -33.73 -5.75
CA CYS A 50 -5.85 -33.62 -4.52
C CYS A 50 -6.50 -32.24 -4.41
N ARG A 51 -7.52 -32.14 -3.58
CA ARG A 51 -8.00 -30.87 -3.04
C ARG A 51 -7.79 -30.83 -1.55
N ASP A 52 -7.79 -29.64 -0.97
CA ASP A 52 -7.85 -29.56 0.48
C ASP A 52 -9.25 -29.98 1.00
N ASP A 53 -9.27 -30.54 2.22
CA ASP A 53 -10.48 -31.01 2.91
C ASP A 53 -11.16 -29.87 3.71
N GLY A 54 -10.46 -28.74 3.86
CA GLY A 54 -11.00 -27.49 4.40
C GLY A 54 -11.81 -26.72 3.35
N GLY A 55 -13.10 -26.51 3.61
CA GLY A 55 -13.95 -25.68 2.78
C GLY A 55 -13.58 -24.20 2.83
N ASP A 56 -13.70 -23.56 1.67
CA ASP A 56 -13.57 -22.13 1.34
C ASP A 56 -12.24 -21.41 1.66
N ASP A 57 -11.69 -20.84 0.59
CA ASP A 57 -10.68 -19.77 0.53
C ASP A 57 -9.33 -20.02 1.20
N ALA A 58 -8.39 -20.58 0.43
CA ALA A 58 -6.96 -20.41 0.66
C ALA A 58 -6.26 -19.86 -0.60
N ALA A 59 -6.69 -18.69 -1.06
CA ALA A 59 -5.88 -17.82 -1.92
C ALA A 59 -4.79 -17.07 -1.12
N ASP A 60 -4.18 -17.70 -0.10
CA ASP A 60 -3.24 -17.02 0.82
C ASP A 60 -1.98 -17.81 1.22
N GLU A 61 -1.69 -18.97 0.62
CA GLU A 61 -0.59 -19.85 1.09
C GLU A 61 0.83 -19.49 0.63
N GLN A 62 1.06 -18.28 0.11
CA GLN A 62 2.43 -17.74 -0.01
C GLN A 62 2.65 -16.44 0.76
N ARG A 63 1.69 -15.97 1.58
CA ARG A 63 2.01 -14.91 2.52
C ARG A 63 2.87 -15.49 3.65
N PRO A 64 4.04 -14.91 3.94
CA PRO A 64 4.74 -15.21 5.18
C PRO A 64 3.73 -15.12 6.33
N ALA A 65 3.81 -16.07 7.28
CA ALA A 65 2.96 -16.04 8.46
C ALA A 65 2.97 -14.62 9.03
N ALA A 66 1.79 -14.02 9.15
CA ALA A 66 1.70 -12.65 9.63
C ALA A 66 2.25 -12.60 11.05
N GLY A 67 3.17 -11.67 11.31
CA GLY A 67 3.74 -11.47 12.63
C GLY A 67 2.71 -10.96 13.63
N PRO A 68 3.13 -10.75 14.88
CA PRO A 68 2.29 -10.13 15.88
C PRO A 68 1.57 -8.90 15.31
N LEU A 69 0.26 -8.78 15.58
CA LEU A 69 -0.60 -7.71 15.07
C LEU A 69 -0.82 -7.72 13.54
N GLY A 70 -0.53 -8.84 12.86
CA GLY A 70 -0.69 -8.97 11.41
C GLY A 70 0.41 -8.27 10.60
N LEU A 71 1.51 -7.85 11.23
CA LEU A 71 2.60 -7.14 10.57
C LEU A 71 3.49 -8.11 9.78
N GLN A 72 3.88 -7.72 8.57
CA GLN A 72 4.67 -8.55 7.66
C GLN A 72 6.15 -8.17 7.72
N VAL A 73 7.04 -9.12 7.43
CA VAL A 73 8.47 -8.81 7.29
C VAL A 73 8.66 -7.74 6.22
N GLY A 74 9.49 -6.74 6.52
CA GLY A 74 9.72 -5.57 5.67
C GLY A 74 8.76 -4.41 5.90
N THR A 75 7.69 -4.57 6.70
CA THR A 75 6.75 -3.48 7.02
C THR A 75 7.49 -2.26 7.57
N LEU A 76 7.18 -1.09 7.01
CA LEU A 76 7.66 0.20 7.52
C LEU A 76 7.04 0.47 8.89
N LEU A 77 7.89 0.81 9.84
CA LEU A 77 7.55 1.16 11.20
C LEU A 77 7.92 2.61 11.50
N HIS A 78 6.98 3.35 12.07
CA HIS A 78 7.26 4.62 12.71
C HIS A 78 7.58 4.38 14.19
N VAL A 79 8.75 4.80 14.62
CA VAL A 79 9.26 4.58 15.98
C VAL A 79 9.43 5.92 16.67
N LYS A 80 8.97 6.00 17.92
CA LYS A 80 9.24 7.11 18.84
C LYS A 80 9.72 6.54 20.17
N LEU A 81 10.66 7.24 20.80
CA LEU A 81 10.92 7.05 22.23
C LEU A 81 9.69 7.49 23.02
N ASP A 82 9.38 6.73 24.06
CA ASP A 82 8.29 7.07 24.96
C ASP A 82 8.59 8.41 25.67
N GLY A 83 7.58 9.28 25.75
CA GLY A 83 7.73 10.65 26.25
C GLY A 83 8.35 11.68 25.29
N GLU A 84 8.77 11.28 24.08
CA GLU A 84 9.37 12.22 23.11
C GLU A 84 8.35 12.77 22.10
N ALA A 85 8.23 14.11 22.02
CA ALA A 85 7.35 14.79 21.06
C ALA A 85 7.95 14.87 19.64
N ALA A 86 9.15 14.32 19.43
CA ALA A 86 9.87 14.37 18.16
C ALA A 86 9.09 13.71 17.01
N ARG A 87 9.50 14.03 15.78
CA ARG A 87 9.00 13.36 14.58
C ARG A 87 9.35 11.87 14.66
N PRO A 88 8.45 10.98 14.21
CA PRO A 88 8.73 9.54 14.22
C PRO A 88 9.93 9.24 13.32
N ALA A 89 10.85 8.43 13.84
CA ALA A 89 11.94 7.86 13.05
C ALA A 89 11.40 6.67 12.24
N ALA A 90 11.91 6.48 11.03
CA ALA A 90 11.56 5.36 10.18
C ALA A 90 12.45 4.15 10.50
N SER A 91 11.82 2.98 10.60
CA SER A 91 12.48 1.67 10.77
C SER A 91 11.71 0.63 9.95
N ARG A 92 12.27 -0.57 9.77
CA ARG A 92 11.62 -1.70 9.10
C ARG A 92 11.64 -2.94 9.97
N LEU A 93 10.54 -3.70 9.95
CA LEU A 93 10.47 -5.02 10.58
C LEU A 93 11.39 -6.00 9.84
N ILE A 94 12.42 -6.51 10.52
CA ILE A 94 13.31 -7.55 10.01
C ILE A 94 12.66 -8.93 10.19
N GLY A 95 12.01 -9.15 11.33
CA GLY A 95 11.40 -10.42 11.69
C GLY A 95 10.85 -10.42 13.11
N PHE A 96 10.31 -11.55 13.53
CA PHE A 96 9.73 -11.73 14.86
C PHE A 96 9.90 -13.17 15.33
N ILE A 97 9.89 -13.34 16.64
CA ILE A 97 9.79 -14.61 17.35
C ILE A 97 8.74 -14.44 18.44
N GLU A 98 8.38 -15.53 19.12
CA GLU A 98 7.38 -15.49 20.22
C GLU A 98 7.73 -14.46 21.30
N GLN A 99 9.02 -14.26 21.58
CA GLN A 99 9.51 -13.38 22.64
C GLN A 99 9.65 -11.91 22.21
N GLY A 100 9.61 -11.58 20.92
CA GLY A 100 9.97 -10.24 20.49
C GLY A 100 10.04 -9.97 18.99
N LEU A 101 10.33 -8.71 18.66
CA LEU A 101 10.47 -8.20 17.30
C LEU A 101 11.90 -7.78 17.00
N PHE A 102 12.33 -7.90 15.75
CA PHE A 102 13.61 -7.42 15.26
C PHE A 102 13.37 -6.31 14.25
N ILE A 103 13.97 -5.14 14.46
CA ILE A 103 13.77 -3.98 13.58
C ILE A 103 15.10 -3.37 13.16
N THR A 104 15.14 -2.73 11.98
CA THR A 104 16.32 -1.96 11.56
C THR A 104 16.54 -0.77 12.49
N TRP A 105 17.76 -0.21 12.51
CA TRP A 105 18.01 0.99 13.28
C TRP A 105 17.07 2.13 12.86
N PRO A 106 16.30 2.74 13.79
CA PRO A 106 15.43 3.86 13.47
C PRO A 106 16.21 5.10 13.04
N GLN A 107 15.84 5.67 11.90
CA GLN A 107 16.48 6.84 11.32
C GLN A 107 15.50 8.00 11.16
N LEU A 108 15.91 9.18 11.59
CA LEU A 108 15.19 10.44 11.37
C LEU A 108 16.04 11.35 10.50
N GLY A 109 15.58 11.66 9.29
CA GLY A 109 16.35 12.47 8.33
C GLY A 109 17.72 11.86 8.00
N GLY A 110 17.80 10.53 7.92
CA GLY A 110 19.04 9.78 7.67
C GLY A 110 20.00 9.70 8.87
N ARG A 111 19.62 10.23 10.04
CA ARG A 111 20.42 10.15 11.27
C ARG A 111 19.88 9.09 12.21
N ASP A 112 20.79 8.26 12.68
CA ASP A 112 20.54 7.25 13.70
C ASP A 112 20.04 7.88 15.01
N GLN A 113 18.98 7.31 15.57
CA GLN A 113 18.51 7.71 16.90
C GLN A 113 19.41 7.15 18.02
N PRO A 114 19.64 7.89 19.13
CA PRO A 114 20.50 7.46 20.23
C PRO A 114 19.77 6.51 21.19
N LEU A 115 19.54 5.28 20.75
CA LEU A 115 18.74 4.29 21.47
C LEU A 115 19.59 3.39 22.38
N GLN A 116 19.03 3.02 23.54
CA GLN A 116 19.63 2.15 24.55
C GLN A 116 18.71 0.97 24.92
N ALA A 117 19.30 -0.09 25.44
CA ALA A 117 18.51 -1.18 26.03
C ALA A 117 17.80 -0.68 27.30
N GLY A 118 16.54 -1.08 27.48
CA GLY A 118 15.65 -0.61 28.53
C GLY A 118 14.72 0.53 28.09
N ASP A 119 15.00 1.22 26.99
CA ASP A 119 14.16 2.31 26.50
C ASP A 119 12.76 1.79 26.10
N GLY A 120 11.73 2.51 26.54
CA GLY A 120 10.37 2.33 26.05
C GLY A 120 10.20 3.00 24.69
N VAL A 121 9.58 2.30 23.75
CA VAL A 121 9.29 2.82 22.42
C VAL A 121 7.82 2.63 22.06
N VAL A 122 7.25 3.64 21.42
CA VAL A 122 5.94 3.57 20.77
C VAL A 122 6.20 3.33 19.28
N LEU A 123 5.58 2.29 18.75
CA LEU A 123 5.69 1.90 17.35
C LEU A 123 4.34 1.99 16.64
N ARG A 124 4.41 2.25 15.33
CA ARG A 124 3.29 2.13 14.43
C ARG A 124 3.65 1.38 13.17
N GLY A 125 2.83 0.40 12.83
CA GLY A 125 2.94 -0.35 11.60
C GLY A 125 1.57 -0.53 10.96
N PHE A 126 1.57 -0.76 9.66
CA PHE A 126 0.37 -1.05 8.90
C PHE A 126 0.36 -2.52 8.47
N SER A 127 -0.71 -3.23 8.83
CA SER A 127 -0.87 -4.67 8.58
C SER A 127 -1.54 -5.01 7.24
N GLY A 128 -1.88 -4.01 6.42
CA GLY A 128 -2.72 -4.21 5.23
C GLY A 128 -4.19 -3.85 5.46
N GLN A 129 -4.68 -3.99 6.70
CA GLN A 129 -6.08 -3.75 7.06
C GLN A 129 -6.25 -2.71 8.17
N ALA A 130 -5.26 -2.55 9.05
CA ALA A 130 -5.32 -1.58 10.13
C ALA A 130 -3.93 -0.98 10.42
N ILE A 131 -3.93 0.25 10.92
CA ILE A 131 -2.75 0.87 11.52
C ILE A 131 -2.74 0.47 12.99
N HIS A 132 -1.73 -0.28 13.38
CA HIS A 132 -1.54 -0.70 14.77
C HIS A 132 -0.58 0.28 15.44
N SER A 133 -1.01 0.84 16.58
CA SER A 133 -0.15 1.54 17.53
C SER A 133 0.09 0.61 18.71
N PHE A 134 1.35 0.35 19.03
CA PHE A 134 1.75 -0.57 20.08
C PHE A 134 3.03 -0.07 20.76
N THR A 135 3.24 -0.50 22.00
CA THR A 135 4.48 -0.24 22.72
C THR A 135 5.35 -1.48 22.80
N SER A 136 6.65 -1.25 22.93
CA SER A 136 7.62 -2.29 23.23
C SER A 136 8.81 -1.69 23.99
N THR A 137 9.64 -2.54 24.56
CA THR A 137 10.89 -2.16 25.24
C THR A 137 12.07 -2.67 24.43
N ILE A 138 13.09 -1.83 24.24
CA ILE A 138 14.33 -2.25 23.59
C ILE A 138 15.05 -3.22 24.52
N THR A 139 15.09 -4.51 24.17
CA THR A 139 15.76 -5.54 24.98
C THR A 139 17.25 -5.61 24.65
N ALA A 140 17.63 -5.39 23.38
CA ALA A 140 19.02 -5.35 22.97
C ALA A 140 19.27 -4.39 21.81
N VAL A 141 20.45 -3.78 21.84
CA VAL A 141 20.97 -2.88 20.80
C VAL A 141 22.14 -3.56 20.12
N CYS A 142 21.95 -4.06 18.91
CA CYS A 142 22.98 -4.78 18.16
C CYS A 142 23.63 -3.85 17.13
N ARG A 143 24.95 -3.70 17.19
CA ARG A 143 25.71 -2.77 16.31
C ARG A 143 26.58 -3.46 15.27
N SER A 144 26.76 -4.77 15.36
CA SER A 144 27.63 -5.59 14.50
C SER A 144 26.94 -6.93 14.20
N PRO A 145 27.07 -7.50 12.99
CA PRO A 145 27.79 -6.97 11.82
C PRO A 145 27.06 -5.81 11.12
N PHE A 146 25.78 -5.61 11.43
CA PHE A 146 24.98 -4.46 11.03
C PHE A 146 24.07 -4.04 12.20
N ARG A 147 23.46 -2.87 12.09
CA ARG A 147 22.73 -2.21 13.19
C ARG A 147 21.25 -2.58 13.19
N TYR A 148 20.79 -3.19 14.27
CA TYR A 148 19.39 -3.53 14.47
C TYR A 148 19.02 -3.53 15.97
N LEU A 149 17.73 -3.54 16.26
CA LEU A 149 17.20 -3.57 17.61
C LEU A 149 16.40 -4.85 17.82
N VAL A 150 16.51 -5.40 19.03
CA VAL A 150 15.61 -6.44 19.53
C VAL A 150 14.65 -5.78 20.49
N LEU A 151 13.36 -6.02 20.28
CA LEU A 151 12.27 -5.45 21.05
C LEU A 151 11.51 -6.57 21.76
N SER A 152 10.93 -6.29 22.93
CA SER A 152 10.02 -7.22 23.60
C SER A 152 8.74 -7.44 22.77
N ALA A 153 7.98 -8.49 23.12
CA ALA A 153 6.68 -8.73 22.51
C ALA A 153 5.79 -7.47 22.54
N PRO A 154 5.11 -7.13 21.43
CA PRO A 154 4.39 -5.86 21.34
C PRO A 154 3.15 -5.88 22.22
N VAL A 155 2.94 -4.78 22.95
CA VAL A 155 1.70 -4.54 23.70
C VAL A 155 0.84 -3.58 22.89
N GLN A 156 -0.24 -4.10 22.28
CA GLN A 156 -1.11 -3.30 21.45
C GLN A 156 -1.84 -2.24 22.29
N GLN A 157 -1.79 -0.99 21.84
CA GLN A 157 -2.50 0.13 22.47
C GLN A 157 -3.77 0.50 21.71
N HIS A 158 -3.67 0.61 20.38
CA HIS A 158 -4.78 1.04 19.54
C HIS A 158 -4.66 0.43 18.14
N ALA A 159 -5.79 0.11 17.51
CA ALA A 159 -5.83 -0.23 16.09
C ALA A 159 -6.89 0.62 15.40
N THR A 160 -6.47 1.29 14.32
CA THR A 160 -7.37 2.07 13.47
C THR A 160 -7.55 1.33 12.15
N PRO A 161 -8.75 0.78 11.86
CA PRO A 161 -8.99 0.09 10.59
C PRO A 161 -8.88 1.07 9.43
N VAL A 162 -8.24 0.62 8.35
CA VAL A 162 -8.07 1.39 7.11
C VAL A 162 -9.01 0.79 6.06
N ARG A 163 -9.89 1.62 5.49
CA ARG A 163 -10.85 1.20 4.46
C ARG A 163 -10.10 0.80 3.18
N LYS A 164 -10.65 -0.15 2.39
CA LYS A 164 -10.07 -0.63 1.10
C LYS A 164 -9.71 0.47 0.09
N ALA A 165 -10.35 1.65 0.17
CA ALA A 165 -10.09 2.81 -0.70
C ALA A 165 -9.75 4.05 0.13
N ALA A 166 -8.81 3.93 1.07
CA ALA A 166 -8.32 5.08 1.82
C ALA A 166 -7.73 6.13 0.85
N ARG A 167 -8.08 7.39 1.09
CA ARG A 167 -7.56 8.52 0.34
C ARG A 167 -6.62 9.33 1.23
N VAL A 168 -5.48 9.73 0.68
CA VAL A 168 -4.47 10.50 1.40
C VAL A 168 -4.26 11.86 0.73
N PRO A 169 -4.13 12.94 1.53
CA PRO A 169 -3.68 14.21 0.98
C PRO A 169 -2.29 14.03 0.40
N THR A 170 -2.05 14.60 -0.77
CA THR A 170 -0.79 14.46 -1.49
C THR A 170 -0.45 15.76 -2.22
N ARG A 171 0.78 15.86 -2.74
CA ARG A 171 1.24 17.00 -3.55
C ARG A 171 2.18 16.50 -4.63
N LEU A 172 1.64 15.76 -5.60
CA LEU A 172 2.40 15.15 -6.69
C LEU A 172 2.14 15.90 -8.00
N ALA A 173 3.21 16.28 -8.70
CA ALA A 173 3.09 16.77 -10.07
C ALA A 173 2.79 15.61 -11.00
N ALA A 174 1.84 15.80 -11.92
CA ALA A 174 1.43 14.80 -12.89
C ALA A 174 1.23 15.43 -14.26
N TYR A 175 1.51 14.68 -15.32
CA TYR A 175 1.13 15.00 -16.68
C TYR A 175 -0.22 14.37 -17.00
N LEU A 176 -1.15 15.19 -17.50
CA LEU A 176 -2.46 14.79 -17.99
C LEU A 176 -2.44 14.80 -19.53
N THR A 177 -2.84 13.69 -20.14
CA THR A 177 -2.91 13.49 -21.60
C THR A 177 -4.22 12.82 -21.97
N GLU A 178 -4.59 12.84 -23.25
CA GLU A 178 -5.67 11.98 -23.75
C GLU A 178 -5.08 10.59 -24.13
N PRO A 179 -5.77 9.49 -23.80
CA PRO A 179 -5.27 8.15 -24.12
C PRO A 179 -5.29 7.94 -25.64
N GLY A 180 -4.10 7.79 -26.24
CA GLY A 180 -3.92 7.64 -27.69
C GLY A 180 -2.80 8.51 -28.28
N ASP A 181 -2.30 9.50 -27.55
CA ASP A 181 -1.12 10.29 -27.93
C ASP A 181 0.21 9.54 -27.64
N GLU A 182 0.37 8.32 -28.17
CA GLU A 182 1.60 7.53 -27.94
C GLU A 182 2.71 7.73 -28.99
N ASP A 183 2.47 8.44 -30.10
CA ASP A 183 3.55 8.72 -31.05
C ASP A 183 3.57 10.21 -31.41
N GLY A 184 4.69 10.86 -31.07
CA GLY A 184 5.04 12.22 -31.49
C GLY A 184 5.28 12.37 -33.00
N SER A 185 4.49 11.71 -33.85
CA SER A 185 4.54 11.81 -35.30
C SER A 185 3.40 12.68 -35.84
N GLY A 186 3.67 13.99 -35.95
CA GLY A 186 3.47 14.72 -37.22
C GLY A 186 2.05 14.88 -37.80
N GLY A 187 1.00 14.90 -37.00
CA GLY A 187 -0.35 15.28 -37.46
C GLY A 187 -0.92 16.41 -36.61
N SER A 188 -1.30 17.53 -37.22
CA SER A 188 -1.89 18.72 -36.58
C SER A 188 -3.12 18.36 -35.73
N GLY A 189 -2.92 18.12 -34.42
CA GLY A 189 -4.00 17.84 -33.47
C GLY A 189 -3.63 17.07 -32.19
N GLY A 190 -2.36 16.63 -32.00
CA GLY A 190 -1.95 15.89 -30.80
C GLY A 190 -2.18 16.67 -29.50
N SER A 191 -2.85 16.07 -28.52
CA SER A 191 -3.21 16.73 -27.26
C SER A 191 -1.94 16.89 -26.42
N ALA A 192 -1.40 18.12 -26.37
CA ALA A 192 -0.18 18.40 -25.64
C ALA A 192 -0.33 18.03 -24.15
N ALA A 193 0.62 17.25 -23.61
CA ALA A 193 0.63 16.87 -22.21
C ALA A 193 0.54 18.09 -21.29
N ARG A 194 -0.49 18.14 -20.45
CA ARG A 194 -0.78 19.26 -19.55
C ARG A 194 -0.22 18.97 -18.17
N LEU A 195 0.48 19.93 -17.56
CA LEU A 195 0.90 19.80 -16.17
C LEU A 195 -0.30 19.95 -15.23
N SER A 196 -0.34 19.11 -14.20
CA SER A 196 -1.38 19.05 -13.18
C SER A 196 -0.78 18.72 -11.80
N LEU A 197 -1.54 19.01 -10.75
CA LEU A 197 -1.20 18.67 -9.38
C LEU A 197 -2.22 17.70 -8.81
N LEU A 198 -1.77 16.56 -8.30
CA LEU A 198 -2.60 15.65 -7.52
C LEU A 198 -2.58 16.14 -6.07
N SER A 199 -3.76 16.46 -5.54
CA SER A 199 -3.94 16.96 -4.16
C SER A 199 -4.50 15.90 -3.19
N ASP A 200 -5.13 14.87 -3.74
CA ASP A 200 -5.63 13.69 -3.02
C ASP A 200 -5.41 12.45 -3.90
N LEU A 201 -5.03 11.32 -3.31
CA LEU A 201 -4.77 10.08 -4.03
C LEU A 201 -5.30 8.86 -3.27
N SER A 202 -5.86 7.92 -4.00
CA SER A 202 -6.35 6.64 -3.54
C SER A 202 -6.04 5.54 -4.56
N THR A 203 -6.32 4.28 -4.22
CA THR A 203 -6.20 3.16 -5.18
C THR A 203 -7.24 3.22 -6.30
N GLY A 204 -8.32 4.00 -6.15
CA GLY A 204 -9.40 4.09 -7.13
C GLY A 204 -9.52 5.43 -7.85
N GLY A 205 -8.66 6.41 -7.51
CA GLY A 205 -8.75 7.73 -8.13
C GLY A 205 -7.94 8.80 -7.40
N ALA A 206 -7.90 9.98 -8.01
CA ALA A 206 -7.21 11.16 -7.52
C ALA A 206 -8.07 12.42 -7.67
N LEU A 207 -7.75 13.44 -6.86
CA LEU A 207 -8.18 14.81 -7.10
C LEU A 207 -7.07 15.55 -7.84
N VAL A 208 -7.42 16.14 -8.98
CA VAL A 208 -6.48 16.79 -9.90
C VAL A 208 -6.79 18.27 -9.98
N GLN A 209 -5.76 19.11 -9.86
CA GLN A 209 -5.82 20.55 -10.08
C GLN A 209 -5.00 20.92 -11.31
N THR A 210 -5.50 21.86 -12.10
CA THR A 210 -4.87 22.30 -13.36
C THR A 210 -4.92 23.82 -13.50
N THR A 211 -4.10 24.37 -14.39
CA THR A 211 -4.08 25.81 -14.72
C THR A 211 -5.05 26.19 -15.85
N SER A 212 -5.69 25.20 -16.47
CA SER A 212 -6.59 25.36 -17.61
C SER A 212 -7.89 24.60 -17.34
N PRO A 213 -8.99 24.88 -18.06
CA PRO A 213 -10.28 24.26 -17.78
C PRO A 213 -10.20 22.74 -17.65
N ALA A 214 -10.97 22.22 -16.69
CA ALA A 214 -11.13 20.78 -16.47
C ALA A 214 -11.67 20.13 -17.75
N PRO A 215 -11.17 18.95 -18.14
CA PRO A 215 -11.78 18.19 -19.23
C PRO A 215 -13.25 17.88 -18.91
N ALA A 216 -14.05 17.62 -19.95
CA ALA A 216 -15.47 17.33 -19.78
C ALA A 216 -15.66 16.10 -18.86
N PRO A 217 -16.57 16.12 -17.87
CA PRO A 217 -16.90 14.94 -17.08
C PRO A 217 -17.26 13.76 -17.98
N GLY A 218 -16.71 12.58 -17.68
CA GLY A 218 -16.86 11.38 -18.51
C GLY A 218 -15.87 11.27 -19.67
N SER A 219 -14.99 12.26 -19.89
CA SER A 219 -13.85 12.10 -20.81
C SER A 219 -12.82 11.14 -20.24
N ARG A 220 -12.11 10.45 -21.14
CA ARG A 220 -11.01 9.56 -20.78
C ARG A 220 -9.71 10.34 -20.79
N VAL A 221 -8.90 10.13 -19.76
CA VAL A 221 -7.62 10.82 -19.56
C VAL A 221 -6.57 9.83 -19.09
N ARG A 222 -5.30 10.17 -19.33
CA ARG A 222 -4.14 9.45 -18.86
C ARG A 222 -3.31 10.35 -17.95
N LEU A 223 -3.05 9.87 -16.74
CA LEU A 223 -2.17 10.51 -15.77
C LEU A 223 -0.82 9.81 -15.77
N ARG A 224 0.26 10.59 -15.85
CA ARG A 224 1.64 10.11 -15.70
C ARG A 224 2.36 10.91 -14.62
N PHE A 225 2.83 10.23 -13.58
CA PHE A 225 3.50 10.86 -12.45
C PHE A 225 4.51 9.93 -11.79
N ASN A 226 5.43 10.51 -11.04
CA ASN A 226 6.39 9.74 -10.25
C ASN A 226 5.85 9.54 -8.84
N LEU A 227 5.90 8.28 -8.41
CA LEU A 227 5.54 7.87 -7.06
C LEU A 227 6.82 7.41 -6.35
N ARG A 228 7.12 8.07 -5.24
CA ARG A 228 8.29 7.76 -4.42
C ARG A 228 7.85 7.28 -3.04
N THR A 229 8.35 6.11 -2.67
CA THR A 229 8.18 5.49 -1.35
C THR A 229 9.54 5.36 -0.67
N ALA A 230 9.60 4.83 0.55
CA ALA A 230 10.86 4.58 1.25
C ALA A 230 11.77 3.54 0.55
N SER A 231 11.28 2.81 -0.46
CA SER A 231 12.04 1.77 -1.17
C SER A 231 11.97 1.83 -2.70
N LEU A 232 11.04 2.60 -3.26
CA LEU A 232 10.78 2.62 -4.70
C LEU A 232 10.68 4.07 -5.18
N ASP A 233 11.28 4.35 -6.34
CA ASP A 233 11.03 5.56 -7.14
C ASP A 233 10.59 5.06 -8.52
N SER A 234 9.33 5.29 -8.87
CA SER A 234 8.73 4.67 -10.06
C SER A 234 7.78 5.61 -10.75
N GLU A 235 7.87 5.65 -12.08
CA GLU A 235 6.85 6.26 -12.91
C GLU A 235 5.61 5.37 -12.97
N VAL A 236 4.46 6.01 -12.80
CA VAL A 236 3.12 5.44 -12.80
C VAL A 236 2.34 6.10 -13.92
N VAL A 237 1.78 5.27 -14.82
CA VAL A 237 0.90 5.71 -15.91
C VAL A 237 -0.46 5.03 -15.71
N ILE A 238 -1.50 5.83 -15.53
CA ILE A 238 -2.85 5.34 -15.22
C ILE A 238 -3.87 6.03 -16.12
N ASP A 239 -4.66 5.22 -16.82
CA ASP A 239 -5.85 5.67 -17.53
C ASP A 239 -7.05 5.78 -16.57
N GLY A 240 -7.93 6.72 -16.85
CA GLY A 240 -9.11 6.93 -16.03
C GLY A 240 -10.13 7.87 -16.66
N TRP A 241 -11.19 8.12 -15.90
CA TRP A 241 -12.36 8.88 -16.31
C TRP A 241 -12.52 10.12 -15.47
N VAL A 242 -12.73 11.26 -16.12
CA VAL A 242 -12.97 12.53 -15.43
C VAL A 242 -14.31 12.50 -14.71
N ARG A 243 -14.30 12.94 -13.46
CA ARG A 243 -15.44 13.07 -12.56
C ARG A 243 -15.48 14.48 -12.01
N VAL A 244 -16.67 14.93 -11.63
CA VAL A 244 -16.83 16.22 -10.95
C VAL A 244 -16.18 16.14 -9.58
N ALA A 245 -15.39 17.15 -9.22
CA ALA A 245 -14.80 17.23 -7.89
C ALA A 245 -15.89 17.48 -6.83
N PRO A 246 -15.71 17.01 -5.58
CA PRO A 246 -16.58 17.37 -4.47
C PRO A 246 -16.63 18.89 -4.27
N ALA A 247 -17.79 19.42 -3.90
CA ALA A 247 -17.91 20.85 -3.57
C ALA A 247 -16.92 21.22 -2.44
N GLY A 248 -16.10 22.26 -2.66
CA GLY A 248 -15.04 22.69 -1.73
C GLY A 248 -13.65 22.08 -1.96
N ALA A 249 -13.49 21.19 -2.95
CA ALA A 249 -12.19 20.64 -3.35
C ALA A 249 -11.32 21.63 -4.16
N ALA A 250 -11.94 22.67 -4.73
CA ALA A 250 -11.26 23.88 -5.20
C ALA A 250 -10.87 24.73 -3.97
N GLY A 251 -9.92 24.23 -3.20
CA GLY A 251 -9.50 24.82 -1.93
C GLY A 251 -8.32 25.77 -2.12
N GLY A 252 -8.63 27.06 -2.24
CA GLY A 252 -7.65 28.14 -2.17
C GLY A 252 -8.31 29.49 -1.94
N LYS A 253 -8.99 29.70 -0.80
CA LYS A 253 -9.08 31.07 -0.26
C LYS A 253 -7.66 31.44 0.15
N GLY A 254 -6.95 32.13 -0.74
CA GLY A 254 -5.70 32.80 -0.36
C GLY A 254 -5.98 33.71 0.82
N GLU A 255 -5.09 33.70 1.80
CA GLU A 255 -4.96 34.82 2.73
C GLU A 255 -4.92 36.11 1.89
N GLU A 256 -5.72 37.10 2.30
CA GLU A 256 -5.82 38.42 1.68
C GLU A 256 -4.46 39.13 1.75
N GLY A 257 -3.55 38.77 0.84
CA GLY A 257 -2.34 39.51 0.53
C GLY A 257 -2.61 40.34 -0.72
N GLU A 258 -2.62 41.66 -0.57
CA GLU A 258 -2.75 42.61 -1.66
C GLU A 258 -1.72 42.33 -2.77
N GLY A 259 -2.18 42.06 -4.00
CA GLY A 259 -1.36 42.24 -5.20
C GLY A 259 -0.97 41.02 -6.05
N GLY A 260 -1.75 39.94 -6.08
CA GLY A 260 -1.55 38.86 -7.07
C GLY A 260 -2.87 38.27 -7.55
N GLU A 261 -3.07 38.10 -8.86
CA GLU A 261 -4.24 37.44 -9.45
C GLU A 261 -4.42 36.04 -8.83
N ALA A 262 -5.36 35.90 -7.89
CA ALA A 262 -5.77 34.62 -7.34
C ALA A 262 -6.57 33.86 -8.41
N GLY A 263 -5.86 33.30 -9.38
CA GLY A 263 -6.45 32.41 -10.38
C GLY A 263 -7.00 31.17 -9.70
N ASP A 264 -8.31 30.99 -9.74
CA ASP A 264 -8.97 29.77 -9.29
C ASP A 264 -8.43 28.59 -10.11
N PHE A 265 -7.72 27.65 -9.46
CA PHE A 265 -7.19 26.46 -10.14
C PHE A 265 -8.29 25.41 -10.21
N PRO A 266 -8.89 25.16 -11.39
CA PRO A 266 -9.98 24.19 -11.51
C PRO A 266 -9.54 22.81 -11.02
N ALA A 267 -10.38 22.25 -10.15
CA ALA A 267 -10.20 20.91 -9.58
C ALA A 267 -11.26 19.96 -10.14
N PHE A 268 -10.85 18.74 -10.50
CA PHE A 268 -11.73 17.67 -10.94
C PHE A 268 -11.22 16.32 -10.40
N GLY A 269 -12.13 15.36 -10.26
CA GLY A 269 -11.77 13.99 -9.90
C GLY A 269 -11.35 13.20 -11.12
N VAL A 270 -10.42 12.27 -10.96
CA VAL A 270 -10.16 11.21 -11.95
C VAL A 270 -10.40 9.87 -11.25
N ALA A 271 -11.32 9.09 -11.79
CA ALA A 271 -11.56 7.71 -11.37
C ALA A 271 -10.71 6.78 -12.23
N PHE A 272 -9.85 5.97 -11.62
CA PHE A 272 -8.93 5.12 -12.37
C PHE A 272 -9.67 3.95 -13.03
N ASP A 273 -9.17 3.52 -14.18
CA ASP A 273 -9.52 2.25 -14.80
C ASP A 273 -9.01 1.08 -13.93
N VAL A 274 -9.26 -0.16 -14.36
CA VAL A 274 -8.68 -1.34 -13.71
C VAL A 274 -7.15 -1.23 -13.76
N LEU A 275 -6.55 -1.12 -12.57
CA LEU A 275 -5.11 -1.04 -12.41
C LEU A 275 -4.48 -2.42 -12.57
N ALA A 276 -3.35 -2.50 -13.25
CA ALA A 276 -2.50 -3.68 -13.17
C ALA A 276 -1.87 -3.81 -11.77
N GLU A 277 -1.45 -5.02 -11.42
CA GLU A 277 -0.99 -5.37 -10.07
C GLU A 277 0.18 -4.49 -9.59
N ARG A 278 1.07 -4.10 -10.52
CA ARG A 278 2.20 -3.21 -10.26
C ARG A 278 1.72 -1.84 -9.78
N GLU A 279 0.87 -1.17 -10.56
CA GLU A 279 0.37 0.17 -10.24
C GLU A 279 -0.48 0.16 -8.97
N LEU A 280 -1.30 -0.88 -8.79
CA LEU A 280 -2.08 -1.07 -7.57
C LEU A 280 -1.16 -1.19 -6.34
N THR A 281 -0.12 -2.01 -6.43
CA THR A 281 0.85 -2.21 -5.33
C THR A 281 1.61 -0.92 -5.03
N LEU A 282 2.07 -0.18 -6.05
CA LEU A 282 2.77 1.09 -5.87
C LEU A 282 1.87 2.13 -5.18
N LEU A 283 0.62 2.26 -5.64
CA LEU A 283 -0.35 3.17 -5.01
C LEU A 283 -0.65 2.75 -3.57
N GLN A 284 -0.85 1.46 -3.32
CA GLN A 284 -1.06 0.93 -1.97
C GLN A 284 0.12 1.27 -1.06
N CYS A 285 1.35 0.95 -1.46
CA CYS A 285 2.55 1.29 -0.70
C CYS A 285 2.61 2.79 -0.35
N TYR A 286 2.38 3.66 -1.34
CA TYR A 286 2.39 5.11 -1.12
C TYR A 286 1.31 5.56 -0.13
N ILE A 287 0.06 5.13 -0.35
CA ILE A 287 -1.08 5.49 0.49
C ILE A 287 -0.82 5.04 1.93
N TYR A 288 -0.29 3.83 2.12
CA TYR A 288 0.01 3.31 3.45
C TYR A 288 1.12 4.09 4.14
N GLU A 289 2.19 4.46 3.42
CA GLU A 289 3.23 5.33 3.98
C GLU A 289 2.65 6.70 4.40
N GLN A 290 1.82 7.34 3.57
CA GLN A 290 1.19 8.62 3.90
C GLN A 290 0.22 8.52 5.10
N LEU A 291 -0.57 7.44 5.19
CA LEU A 291 -1.46 7.20 6.32
C LEU A 291 -0.69 7.01 7.64
N LEU A 292 0.42 6.28 7.58
CA LEU A 292 1.32 6.11 8.72
C LEU A 292 1.92 7.45 9.17
N SER A 293 2.22 8.36 8.24
CA SER A 293 2.79 9.68 8.55
C SER A 293 1.76 10.67 9.09
N SER A 294 0.50 10.62 8.61
CA SER A 294 -0.54 11.61 8.92
C SER A 294 -1.23 11.40 10.27
N THR A 295 -1.28 10.16 10.76
CA THR A 295 -1.95 9.84 12.01
C THR A 295 -1.09 10.34 13.20
N ARG A 296 -1.63 11.14 14.13
CA ARG A 296 -0.89 11.60 15.32
C ARG A 296 -0.65 10.46 16.31
N MET A 297 0.57 10.26 16.77
CA MET A 297 0.90 9.32 17.87
C MET A 297 0.39 9.91 19.18
N PRO A 298 -0.63 9.32 19.85
CA PRO A 298 -0.99 9.74 21.18
C PRO A 298 0.20 9.42 22.08
N VAL A 299 0.89 10.47 22.52
CA VAL A 299 1.90 10.36 23.57
C VAL A 299 1.12 10.50 24.87
N GLN A 300 1.21 9.51 25.76
CA GLN A 300 0.68 9.67 27.10
C GLN A 300 1.59 10.66 27.82
N PRO A 301 1.08 11.79 28.35
CA PRO A 301 1.94 12.71 29.10
C PRO A 301 2.52 11.95 30.29
N ALA A 302 3.83 12.07 30.49
CA ALA A 302 4.52 11.48 31.63
C ALA A 302 3.78 11.88 32.92
N ALA A 303 3.34 10.88 33.69
CA ALA A 303 2.71 11.12 34.97
C ALA A 303 3.73 11.83 35.87
N VAL A 304 3.50 13.13 36.13
CA VAL A 304 4.24 13.87 37.14
C VAL A 304 3.85 13.25 38.47
N ALA A 305 4.74 12.42 39.04
CA ALA A 305 4.62 11.98 40.40
C ALA A 305 4.70 13.22 41.30
N ALA A 306 3.55 13.64 41.83
CA ALA A 306 3.50 14.62 42.89
C ALA A 306 4.16 14.01 44.13
N VAL A 307 5.27 14.62 44.55
CA VAL A 307 5.90 14.42 45.87
C VAL A 307 5.23 15.38 46.85
#